data_AF-A0A7W8MV36-F1
#
_entry.id   AF-A0A7W8MV36-F1
#
_cell.length_a   1.000
_cell.length_b   1.000
_cell.length_c   1.000
_cell.angle_alpha   90.00
_cell.angle_beta   90.00
_cell.angle_gamma   90.00
#
_symmetry.space_group_name_H-M   'P 1'
#
loop_
_entity.id
_entity.type
_entity.pdbx_description
1 polymer ?
#
loop_
_entity_poly.entity_id
_entity_poly.type
_entity_poly.pdbx_seq_one_letter_code
_entity_poly.pdbx_strand_id
1 'polypeptide(L)'
;MDELLRCIEEYLTGKLSAEQFSYDFPSIYFQFLEEIIDEQYIDAFDDISEACGWYEPDPIHRIDCDEYIGAEELRKTVEEKYSFIKNFLDVE
;
A
#
# COMPACT_ATOMS: atom_id res chain seq x y z
N MET A 1 -5.16 2.78 12.76
CA MET A 1 -4.15 3.61 12.06
C MET A 1 -2.71 3.10 12.25
N ASP A 2 -2.20 2.97 13.48
CA ASP A 2 -0.81 2.53 13.74
C ASP A 2 -0.40 1.21 13.04
N GLU A 3 -1.34 0.27 12.94
CA GLU A 3 -1.09 -1.00 12.27
C GLU A 3 -0.90 -0.88 10.76
N LEU A 4 -1.63 0.03 10.09
CA LEU A 4 -1.45 0.33 8.67
C LEU A 4 -0.07 0.96 8.43
N LEU A 5 0.29 1.95 9.24
CA LEU A 5 1.58 2.63 9.14
C LEU A 5 2.73 1.65 9.38
N ARG A 6 2.63 0.80 10.40
CA ARG A 6 3.62 -0.26 10.67
C ARG A 6 3.75 -1.21 9.50
N CYS A 7 2.65 -1.66 8.89
CA CYS A 7 2.69 -2.56 7.73
C CYS A 7 3.44 -1.91 6.55
N ILE A 8 3.17 -0.63 6.26
CA ILE A 8 3.90 0.15 5.26
C ILE A 8 5.39 0.22 5.59
N GLU A 9 5.76 0.57 6.82
CA GLU A 9 7.17 0.68 7.24
C GLU A 9 7.91 -0.65 7.15
N GLU A 10 7.27 -1.76 7.54
CA GLU A 10 7.86 -3.09 7.43
C GLU A 10 8.09 -3.47 5.97
N TYR A 11 7.20 -3.11 5.05
CA TYR A 11 7.42 -3.28 3.61
C TYR A 11 8.57 -2.41 3.09
N LEU A 12 8.56 -1.11 3.38
CA LEU A 12 9.58 -0.18 2.88
C LEU A 12 10.98 -0.48 3.42
N THR A 13 11.07 -1.02 4.64
CA THR A 13 12.35 -1.45 5.25
C THR A 13 12.77 -2.87 4.84
N GLY A 14 11.97 -3.56 4.02
CA GLY A 14 12.28 -4.89 3.50
C GLY A 14 12.06 -6.04 4.50
N LYS A 15 11.32 -5.80 5.59
CA LYS A 15 10.86 -6.86 6.50
C LYS A 15 9.70 -7.65 5.89
N LEU A 16 8.84 -7.01 5.10
CA LEU A 16 7.82 -7.67 4.27
C LEU A 16 8.26 -7.71 2.81
N SER A 17 7.97 -8.83 2.14
CA SER A 17 8.07 -8.91 0.68
C SER A 17 6.89 -8.17 0.04
N ALA A 18 7.01 -7.83 -1.25
CA ALA A 18 5.90 -7.23 -2.01
C ALA A 18 4.64 -8.12 -2.00
N GLU A 19 4.82 -9.43 -2.15
CA GLU A 19 3.74 -10.40 -2.08
C GLU A 19 3.08 -10.47 -0.70
N GLN A 20 3.85 -10.49 0.39
CA GLN A 20 3.27 -10.49 1.73
C GLN A 20 2.51 -9.19 1.99
N PHE A 21 3.11 -8.05 1.63
CA PHE A 21 2.50 -6.73 1.77
C PHE A 21 1.20 -6.61 0.96
N SER A 22 1.17 -7.12 -0.28
CA SER A 22 -0.02 -7.02 -1.15
C SER A 22 -1.24 -7.76 -0.61
N TYR A 23 -1.05 -8.74 0.29
CA TYR A 23 -2.14 -9.40 1.00
C TYR A 23 -2.44 -8.74 2.35
N ASP A 24 -1.41 -8.43 3.13
CA ASP A 24 -1.56 -7.95 4.50
C ASP A 24 -2.16 -6.54 4.55
N PHE A 25 -1.67 -5.62 3.71
CA PHE A 25 -2.11 -4.22 3.76
C PHE A 25 -3.61 -4.06 3.46
N PRO A 26 -4.17 -4.59 2.34
CA PRO A 26 -5.61 -4.47 2.08
C PRO A 26 -6.45 -5.17 3.15
N SER A 27 -5.97 -6.29 3.71
CA SER A 27 -6.69 -7.01 4.76
C SER A 27 -6.80 -6.18 6.04
N ILE A 28 -5.69 -5.55 6.46
CA ILE A 28 -5.67 -4.62 7.60
C ILE A 28 -6.57 -3.43 7.27
N TYR A 29 -6.40 -2.81 6.09
CA TYR A 29 -7.15 -1.61 5.71
C TYR A 29 -8.66 -1.84 5.71
N PHE A 30 -9.11 -2.98 5.18
CA PHE A 30 -10.51 -3.37 5.22
C PHE A 30 -11.09 -3.45 6.64
N GLN A 31 -10.30 -3.89 7.62
CA GLN A 31 -10.73 -3.93 9.03
C GLN A 31 -10.92 -2.52 9.62
N PHE A 32 -10.19 -1.53 9.10
CA PHE A 32 -10.27 -0.14 9.54
C PHE A 32 -11.32 0.69 8.78
N LEU A 33 -11.97 0.18 7.72
CA LEU A 33 -13.03 0.89 6.99
C LEU A 33 -14.29 1.13 7.85
N GLU A 34 -14.50 0.35 8.90
CA GLU A 34 -15.56 0.58 9.89
C GLU A 34 -15.14 1.59 10.98
N GLU A 35 -13.86 1.91 11.08
CA GLU A 35 -13.32 2.93 11.98
C GLU A 35 -13.28 4.30 11.29
N ILE A 36 -13.34 5.38 12.08
CA ILE A 36 -13.23 6.75 11.56
C ILE A 36 -11.76 6.99 11.20
N ILE A 37 -11.38 6.64 9.97
CA ILE A 37 -10.17 7.16 9.33
C ILE A 37 -10.50 8.57 8.85
N ASP A 38 -9.60 9.52 9.08
CA ASP A 38 -9.73 10.87 8.52
C ASP A 38 -9.73 10.79 6.99
N GLU A 39 -10.70 11.44 6.35
CA GLU A 39 -10.89 11.49 4.90
C GLU A 39 -9.61 11.88 4.16
N GLN A 40 -8.77 12.72 4.78
CA GLN A 40 -7.49 13.14 4.20
C GLN A 40 -6.47 12.00 3.98
N TYR A 41 -6.61 10.86 4.67
CA TYR A 41 -5.74 9.69 4.50
C TYR A 41 -6.38 8.59 3.64
N ILE A 42 -7.70 8.62 3.46
CA ILE A 42 -8.45 7.56 2.74
C ILE A 42 -7.93 7.43 1.32
N ASP A 43 -7.81 8.54 0.57
CA ASP A 43 -7.30 8.53 -0.80
C ASP A 43 -5.92 7.85 -0.89
N ALA A 44 -5.02 8.14 0.06
CA ALA A 44 -3.68 7.57 0.06
C ALA A 44 -3.67 6.07 0.38
N PHE A 45 -4.54 5.62 1.28
CA PHE A 45 -4.67 4.19 1.60
C PHE A 45 -5.42 3.42 0.52
N ASP A 46 -6.41 4.02 -0.13
CA ASP A 46 -7.10 3.46 -1.29
C ASP A 46 -6.12 3.23 -2.44
N ASP A 47 -5.30 4.23 -2.77
CA ASP A 47 -4.28 4.11 -3.82
C ASP A 47 -3.27 2.98 -3.54
N ILE A 48 -2.86 2.82 -2.28
CA ILE A 48 -1.97 1.72 -1.87
C ILE A 48 -2.71 0.38 -2.00
N SER A 49 -3.94 0.30 -1.53
CA SER A 49 -4.75 -0.93 -1.57
C SER A 49 -5.04 -1.35 -3.00
N GLU A 50 -5.31 -0.40 -3.89
CA GLU A 50 -5.50 -0.64 -5.32
C GLU A 50 -4.21 -1.16 -5.96
N ALA A 51 -3.07 -0.52 -5.70
CA ALA A 51 -1.78 -0.99 -6.20
C ALA A 51 -1.45 -2.42 -5.72
N CYS A 52 -1.83 -2.78 -4.49
CA CYS A 52 -1.72 -4.15 -4.00
C CYS A 52 -2.59 -5.12 -4.81
N GLY A 53 -3.79 -4.71 -5.22
CA GLY A 53 -4.69 -5.52 -6.06
C GLY A 53 -4.17 -5.75 -7.48
N TRP A 54 -3.36 -4.82 -8.00
CA TRP A 54 -2.72 -4.92 -9.31
C TRP A 54 -1.34 -5.58 -9.28
N TYR A 55 -0.80 -5.88 -8.09
CA TYR A 55 0.49 -6.54 -7.98
C TYR A 55 0.41 -7.98 -8.47
N GLU A 56 1.26 -8.32 -9.44
CA GLU A 56 1.43 -9.68 -9.94
C GLU A 56 2.91 -10.05 -9.83
N PRO A 57 3.30 -11.04 -9.03
CA PRO A 57 4.71 -11.41 -8.86
C PRO A 57 5.32 -12.02 -10.13
N ASP A 58 4.56 -12.76 -10.93
CA ASP A 58 5.06 -13.44 -12.12
C ASP A 58 5.16 -12.50 -13.33
N PRO A 59 6.37 -12.20 -13.85
CA PRO A 59 6.54 -11.37 -15.04
C PRO A 59 5.84 -11.92 -16.29
N ILE A 60 5.58 -13.22 -16.36
CA ILE A 60 4.89 -13.84 -17.49
C ILE A 60 3.42 -13.39 -17.51
N HIS A 61 2.75 -13.41 -16.35
CA HIS A 61 1.34 -12.99 -16.24
C HIS A 61 1.16 -11.49 -16.47
N ARG A 62 2.17 -10.67 -16.16
CA ARG A 62 2.16 -9.22 -16.48
C ARG A 62 2.15 -8.90 -17.97
N ILE A 63 2.41 -9.87 -18.85
CA ILE A 63 2.28 -9.70 -20.31
C ILE A 63 0.81 -9.79 -20.74
N ASP A 64 -0.02 -10.51 -19.97
CA ASP A 64 -1.42 -10.78 -20.30
C ASP A 64 -2.35 -9.60 -19.97
N CYS A 65 -1.92 -8.70 -19.08
CA CYS A 65 -2.65 -7.49 -18.69
C CYS A 65 -1.66 -6.35 -18.40
N ASP A 66 -1.81 -5.24 -19.11
CA ASP A 66 -0.97 -4.05 -18.98
C ASP A 66 -1.24 -3.23 -17.71
N GLU A 67 -2.32 -3.53 -16.99
CA GLU A 67 -2.62 -2.95 -15.68
C GLU A 67 -1.83 -3.60 -14.55
N TYR A 68 -1.29 -4.82 -14.75
CA TYR A 68 -0.50 -5.47 -13.72
C TYR A 68 0.83 -4.78 -13.47
N ILE A 69 1.19 -4.67 -12.19
CA ILE A 69 2.41 -4.00 -11.74
C ILE A 69 3.38 -4.97 -11.08
N GLY A 70 4.67 -4.66 -11.19
CA GLY A 70 5.74 -5.37 -10.50
C GLY A 70 6.02 -4.80 -9.10
N ALA A 71 7.03 -5.37 -8.45
CA ALA A 71 7.43 -4.96 -7.10
C ALA A 71 8.01 -3.53 -7.06
N GLU A 72 8.69 -3.10 -8.14
CA GLU A 72 9.28 -1.75 -8.22
C GLU A 72 8.19 -0.68 -8.30
N GLU A 73 7.18 -0.90 -9.14
CA GLU A 73 6.03 0.00 -9.28
C GLU A 73 5.19 0.03 -8.00
N LEU A 74 4.91 -1.13 -7.39
CA LEU A 74 4.21 -1.19 -6.10
C LEU A 74 4.97 -0.40 -5.04
N ARG A 75 6.29 -0.61 -4.93
CA ARG A 75 7.13 0.11 -3.98
C ARG A 75 7.07 1.61 -4.20
N LYS A 76 7.14 2.07 -5.44
CA LYS A 76 7.06 3.49 -5.79
C LYS A 76 5.75 4.11 -5.33
N THR A 77 4.61 3.47 -5.62
CA THR A 77 3.30 3.94 -5.15
C THR A 77 3.26 4.05 -3.63
N VAL A 78 3.73 3.02 -2.92
CA VAL A 78 3.75 3.04 -1.45
C VAL A 78 4.65 4.16 -0.92
N GLU A 79 5.84 4.36 -1.48
CA GLU A 79 6.76 5.43 -1.04
C GLU A 79 6.15 6.83 -1.25
N GLU A 80 5.50 7.07 -2.40
CA GLU A 80 4.84 8.34 -2.71
C GLU A 80 3.68 8.63 -1.74
N LYS A 81 2.78 7.65 -1.54
CA LYS A 81 1.60 7.80 -0.68
C LYS A 81 1.97 7.84 0.80
N TYR A 82 2.97 7.07 1.22
CA TYR A 82 3.46 7.13 2.60
C TYR A 82 4.12 8.47 2.93
N SER A 83 4.89 9.03 1.98
CA SER A 83 5.46 10.37 2.15
C SER A 83 4.38 11.44 2.29
N PHE A 84 3.29 11.33 1.51
CA PHE A 84 2.12 12.19 1.67
C PHE A 84 1.55 12.06 3.08
N ILE A 85 1.21 10.85 3.54
CA ILE A 85 0.66 10.61 4.89
C ILE A 85 1.55 11.20 5.99
N LYS A 86 2.87 10.97 5.92
CA LYS A 86 3.84 11.48 6.91
C LYS A 86 3.89 13.00 6.96
N ASN A 87 3.81 13.67 5.82
CA ASN A 87 3.76 15.14 5.78
C ASN A 87 2.53 15.71 6.48
N PHE A 88 1.39 15.02 6.50
CA PHE A 88 0.22 15.46 7.27
C PHE A 88 0.38 15.19 8.77
N LEU A 89 0.93 14.02 9.13
CA LEU A 89 1.18 13.68 10.54
C LEU A 89 2.22 14.59 11.20
N ASP A 90 3.22 15.07 10.46
CA ASP A 90 4.27 15.98 10.98
C ASP A 90 3.80 17.45 11.09
N VAL A 91 2.59 17.78 10.59
CA VAL A 91 2.00 19.13 10.64
C VAL A 91 1.00 19.30 11.80
N GLU A 92 0.70 18.22 12.54
CA GLU A 92 -0.09 18.21 13.78
C GLU A 92 0.77 18.37 15.05
#